data_AF-A3TQM0-F1
#
_entry.id   AF-A3TQM0-F1
#
_cell.length_a   1.000
_cell.length_b   1.000
_cell.length_c   1.000
_cell.angle_alpha   90.00
_cell.angle_beta   90.00
_cell.angle_gamma   90.00
#
_symmetry.space_group_name_H-M   'P 1'
#
loop_
_entity.id
_entity.type
_entity.pdbx_description
1 polymer ?
#
loop_
_entity_poly.entity_id
_entity_poly.type
_entity_poly.pdbx_seq_one_letter_code
_entity_poly.pdbx_strand_id
1 'polypeptide(L)'
;MNATSSNDAAQARAALEQAENASLATDRDRRIHGLATAGFGLLMGVYVAAYRLVDGSGWGEGILLGLYIVTLFSLAAWQRRAANTVPRNARQIGYVGVIGSAILVLASIIWMNIRQGDNRVAGIGDQPDHWWVYAIVGIVTSLPSLAAGHVIFYGQRR
;
A
#
# COMPACT_ATOMS: atom_id res chain seq x y z
N MET A 1 43.79 -8.04 38.64
CA MET A 1 43.17 -8.45 37.35
C MET A 1 41.73 -7.94 37.34
N ASN A 2 41.40 -6.86 36.61
CA ASN A 2 40.01 -6.45 36.29
C ASN A 2 39.86 -5.12 35.50
N ALA A 3 40.95 -4.43 35.13
CA ALA A 3 40.85 -3.12 34.46
C ALA A 3 40.59 -3.20 32.94
N THR A 4 40.86 -4.34 32.30
CA THR A 4 40.65 -4.55 30.86
C THR A 4 39.18 -4.87 30.54
N SER A 5 38.52 -5.72 31.33
CA SER A 5 37.12 -6.10 31.12
C SER A 5 36.12 -4.94 31.30
N SER A 6 36.41 -3.99 32.19
CA SER A 6 35.57 -2.81 32.40
C SER A 6 35.69 -1.80 31.25
N ASN A 7 36.88 -1.64 30.68
CA ASN A 7 37.08 -0.81 29.47
C ASN A 7 36.45 -1.44 28.23
N ASP A 8 36.53 -2.76 28.09
CA ASP A 8 35.88 -3.49 26.99
C ASP A 8 34.35 -3.40 27.10
N ALA A 9 33.79 -3.51 28.32
CA ALA A 9 32.36 -3.35 28.56
C ALA A 9 31.88 -1.91 28.32
N ALA A 10 32.69 -0.91 28.69
CA ALA A 10 32.38 0.50 28.44
C ALA A 10 32.46 0.84 26.95
N GLN A 11 33.46 0.34 26.23
CA GLN A 11 33.58 0.49 24.78
C GLN A 11 32.47 -0.26 24.03
N ALA A 12 32.08 -1.45 24.49
CA ALA A 12 30.96 -2.18 23.91
C ALA A 12 29.63 -1.44 24.10
N ARG A 13 29.40 -0.81 25.26
CA ARG A 13 28.23 0.04 25.51
C ARG A 13 28.25 1.31 24.66
N ALA A 14 29.40 1.99 24.56
CA ALA A 14 29.54 3.17 23.72
C ALA A 14 29.34 2.85 22.22
N ALA A 15 29.84 1.70 21.76
CA ALA A 15 29.62 1.24 20.38
C ALA A 15 28.16 0.85 20.13
N LEU A 16 27.47 0.27 21.11
CA LEU A 16 26.03 -0.01 21.05
C LEU A 16 25.20 1.28 21.05
N GLU A 17 25.49 2.24 21.92
CA GLU A 17 24.85 3.57 21.93
C GLU A 17 25.11 4.32 20.62
N GLN A 18 26.33 4.23 20.08
CA GLN A 18 26.68 4.87 18.82
C GLN A 18 26.01 4.17 17.62
N ALA A 19 25.82 2.84 17.67
CA ALA A 19 25.07 2.08 16.68
C ALA A 19 23.54 2.29 16.80
N GLU A 20 23.03 2.50 18.01
CA GLU A 20 21.64 2.85 18.31
C GLU A 20 21.32 4.27 17.85
N ASN A 21 22.25 5.21 18.04
CA ASN A 21 22.14 6.59 17.57
C ASN A 21 22.48 6.74 16.08
N ALA A 22 23.22 5.80 15.49
CA ALA A 22 23.41 5.69 14.04
C ALA A 22 22.13 5.13 13.40
N SER A 23 21.08 5.96 13.36
CA SER A 23 19.85 5.66 12.62
C SER A 23 20.16 5.44 11.14
N LEU A 24 20.40 4.18 10.76
CA LEU A 24 20.59 3.72 9.37
C LEU A 24 19.34 3.92 8.50
N ALA A 25 18.21 4.32 9.09
CA ALA A 25 17.00 4.70 8.39
C ALA A 25 17.02 6.20 8.11
N THR A 26 17.57 6.57 6.96
CA THR A 26 17.57 7.97 6.51
C THR A 26 16.13 8.42 6.28
N ASP A 27 15.78 9.66 6.64
CA ASP A 27 14.44 10.25 6.40
C ASP A 27 13.97 10.10 4.95
N ARG A 28 14.93 10.08 4.02
CA ARG A 28 14.73 9.82 2.59
C ARG A 28 14.06 8.46 2.34
N ASP A 29 14.51 7.39 2.98
CA ASP A 29 14.02 6.02 2.76
C ASP A 29 12.60 5.86 3.30
N ARG A 30 12.28 6.54 4.40
CA ARG A 30 10.91 6.61 4.96
C ARG A 30 9.97 7.36 4.01
N ARG A 31 10.38 8.52 3.48
CA ARG A 31 9.60 9.29 2.51
C ARG A 31 9.30 8.50 1.24
N ILE A 32 10.32 7.79 0.70
CA ILE A 32 10.16 6.92 -0.47
C ILE A 32 9.16 5.80 -0.17
N HIS A 33 9.23 5.19 1.01
CA HIS A 33 8.29 4.14 1.41
C HIS A 33 6.86 4.65 1.58
N GLY A 34 6.68 5.83 2.18
CA GLY A 34 5.37 6.49 2.31
C GLY A 34 4.77 6.84 0.95
N LEU A 35 5.57 7.38 0.03
CA LEU A 35 5.14 7.70 -1.34
C LEU A 35 4.74 6.43 -2.11
N ALA A 36 5.54 5.36 -2.02
CA ALA A 36 5.23 4.10 -2.65
C ALA A 36 3.93 3.50 -2.11
N THR A 37 3.74 3.51 -0.78
CA THR A 37 2.51 3.01 -0.13
C THR A 37 1.28 3.79 -0.58
N ALA A 38 1.37 5.12 -0.63
CA ALA A 38 0.30 5.97 -1.17
C ALA A 38 0.03 5.67 -2.65
N GLY A 39 1.09 5.46 -3.43
CA GLY A 39 1.02 5.09 -4.84
C GLY A 39 0.29 3.76 -5.07
N PHE A 40 0.53 2.75 -4.25
CA PHE A 40 -0.19 1.47 -4.30
C PHE A 40 -1.70 1.66 -4.07
N GLY A 41 -2.07 2.44 -3.06
CA GLY A 41 -3.47 2.77 -2.78
C GLY A 41 -4.16 3.49 -3.93
N LEU A 42 -3.47 4.48 -4.51
CA LEU A 42 -3.97 5.24 -5.63
C LEU A 42 -4.15 4.35 -6.88
N LEU A 43 -3.17 3.48 -7.18
CA LEU A 43 -3.27 2.54 -8.29
C LEU A 43 -4.44 1.57 -8.13
N MET A 44 -4.65 1.04 -6.93
CA MET A 44 -5.82 0.19 -6.63
C MET A 44 -7.13 0.96 -6.87
N GLY A 45 -7.25 2.18 -6.36
CA GLY A 45 -8.46 2.99 -6.52
C GLY A 45 -8.75 3.35 -7.98
N VAL A 46 -7.72 3.74 -8.73
CA VAL A 46 -7.83 4.04 -10.17
C VAL A 46 -8.21 2.79 -10.96
N TYR A 47 -7.61 1.64 -10.65
CA TYR A 47 -7.96 0.37 -11.29
C TYR A 47 -9.44 0.04 -11.13
N VAL A 48 -9.97 0.14 -9.90
CA VAL A 48 -11.39 -0.15 -9.63
C VAL A 48 -12.32 0.83 -10.35
N ALA A 49 -11.98 2.13 -10.37
CA ALA A 49 -12.78 3.12 -11.08
C ALA A 49 -12.73 2.93 -12.61
N ALA A 50 -11.56 2.57 -13.15
CA ALA A 50 -11.35 2.34 -14.58
C ALA A 50 -11.94 1.00 -15.06
N TYR A 51 -12.11 0.02 -14.17
CA TYR A 51 -12.66 -1.30 -14.51
C TYR A 51 -14.00 -1.20 -15.23
N ARG A 52 -14.89 -0.29 -14.79
CA ARG A 52 -16.20 -0.10 -15.43
C ARG A 52 -16.12 0.36 -16.89
N LEU A 53 -15.05 1.06 -17.30
CA LEU A 53 -14.89 1.55 -18.67
C LEU A 53 -14.55 0.42 -19.65
N VAL A 54 -13.99 -0.67 -19.14
CA VAL A 54 -13.58 -1.83 -19.94
C VAL A 54 -14.44 -3.05 -19.69
N ASP A 55 -15.31 -3.02 -18.69
CA ASP A 55 -16.27 -4.05 -18.32
C ASP A 55 -17.18 -4.44 -19.50
N GLY A 56 -17.08 -5.70 -19.93
CA GLY A 56 -17.77 -6.21 -21.12
C GLY A 56 -17.04 -6.01 -22.45
N SER A 57 -15.84 -5.41 -22.44
CA SER A 57 -14.96 -5.36 -23.59
C SER A 57 -14.01 -6.55 -23.57
N GLY A 58 -14.13 -7.46 -24.56
CA GLY A 58 -13.45 -8.76 -24.51
C GLY A 58 -11.93 -8.72 -24.32
N TRP A 59 -11.26 -7.65 -24.76
CA TRP A 59 -9.81 -7.48 -24.60
C TRP A 59 -9.43 -6.37 -23.61
N GLY A 60 -10.34 -5.42 -23.32
CA GLY A 60 -10.02 -4.25 -22.52
C GLY A 60 -9.79 -4.56 -21.05
N GLU A 61 -10.49 -5.57 -20.50
CA GLU A 61 -10.27 -6.04 -19.14
C GLU A 61 -8.85 -6.61 -18.96
N GLY A 62 -8.40 -7.44 -19.91
CA GLY A 62 -7.06 -8.01 -19.92
C GLY A 62 -5.96 -6.95 -20.06
N ILE A 63 -6.18 -5.94 -20.92
CA ILE A 63 -5.26 -4.82 -21.09
C ILE A 63 -5.17 -3.98 -19.81
N LEU A 64 -6.31 -3.65 -19.19
CA LEU A 64 -6.34 -2.87 -17.95
C LEU A 64 -5.65 -3.61 -16.80
N LEU A 65 -5.92 -4.91 -16.66
CA LEU A 65 -5.26 -5.76 -15.67
C LEU A 65 -3.75 -5.85 -15.93
N GLY A 66 -3.34 -6.01 -17.19
CA GLY A 66 -1.93 -6.03 -17.58
C GLY A 66 -1.21 -4.73 -17.23
N LEU A 67 -1.81 -3.58 -17.56
CA LEU A 67 -1.29 -2.26 -17.20
C LEU A 67 -1.19 -2.09 -15.68
N TYR A 68 -2.22 -2.51 -14.94
CA TYR A 68 -2.22 -2.47 -13.48
C TYR A 68 -1.06 -3.28 -12.89
N ILE A 69 -0.89 -4.53 -13.33
CA ILE A 69 0.20 -5.41 -12.87
C ILE A 69 1.57 -4.79 -13.22
N VAL A 70 1.78 -4.37 -14.46
CA VAL A 70 3.05 -3.74 -14.89
C VAL A 70 3.36 -2.51 -14.05
N THR A 71 2.36 -1.70 -13.73
CA THR A 71 2.53 -0.49 -12.91
C THR A 71 2.85 -0.83 -11.46
N LEU A 72 2.20 -1.84 -10.88
CA LEU A 72 2.53 -2.34 -9.54
C LEU A 72 3.97 -2.85 -9.46
N PHE A 73 4.39 -3.66 -10.43
CA PHE A 73 5.76 -4.18 -10.49
C PHE A 73 6.78 -3.06 -10.68
N SER A 74 6.47 -2.07 -11.53
CA SER A 74 7.31 -0.90 -11.74
C SER A 74 7.46 -0.09 -10.46
N LEU A 75 6.37 0.10 -9.71
CA LEU A 75 6.38 0.81 -8.44
C LEU A 75 7.16 0.04 -7.36
N ALA A 76 6.98 -1.27 -7.28
CA ALA A 76 7.74 -2.15 -6.38
C ALA A 76 9.23 -2.16 -6.72
N ALA A 77 9.59 -2.23 -8.00
CA ALA A 77 10.96 -2.20 -8.47
C ALA A 77 11.61 -0.84 -8.18
N TRP A 78 10.89 0.26 -8.41
CA TRP A 78 11.33 1.60 -8.05
C TRP A 78 11.56 1.73 -6.55
N GLN A 79 10.62 1.28 -5.72
CA GLN A 79 10.75 1.30 -4.26
C GLN A 79 11.98 0.50 -3.80
N ARG A 80 12.19 -0.71 -4.35
CA ARG A 80 13.34 -1.56 -4.03
C ARG A 80 14.67 -0.93 -4.47
N ARG A 81 14.68 -0.21 -5.60
CA ARG A 81 15.87 0.48 -6.11
C ARG A 81 16.18 1.76 -5.32
N ALA A 82 15.15 2.43 -4.80
CA ALA A 82 15.27 3.74 -4.19
C ALA A 82 15.51 3.70 -2.68
N ALA A 83 15.12 2.63 -1.98
CA ALA A 83 15.36 2.45 -0.54
C ALA A 83 16.50 1.43 -0.28
N ASN A 84 17.59 1.87 0.35
CA ASN A 84 18.72 1.00 0.70
C ASN A 84 18.52 0.33 2.07
N THR A 85 17.76 0.94 2.99
CA THR A 85 17.49 0.42 4.33
C THR A 85 16.08 0.80 4.80
N VAL A 86 15.12 -0.13 4.71
CA VAL A 86 13.74 0.11 5.17
C VAL A 86 13.62 -0.17 6.68
N PRO A 87 13.28 0.82 7.54
CA PRO A 87 13.05 0.60 8.96
C PRO A 87 11.85 -0.33 9.20
N ARG A 88 12.01 -1.30 10.12
CA ARG A 88 11.02 -2.37 10.41
C ARG A 88 9.60 -1.85 10.69
N ASN A 89 9.45 -0.76 11.43
CA ASN A 89 8.14 -0.21 11.79
C ASN A 89 7.41 0.45 10.60
N ALA A 90 8.14 1.13 9.70
CA ALA A 90 7.55 1.70 8.50
C ALA A 90 7.05 0.61 7.55
N ARG A 91 7.77 -0.53 7.50
CA ARG A 91 7.39 -1.69 6.71
C ARG A 91 6.08 -2.33 7.18
N GLN A 92 5.86 -2.43 8.50
CA GLN A 92 4.62 -2.97 9.06
C GLN A 92 3.42 -2.07 8.75
N ILE A 93 3.56 -0.75 8.92
CA ILE A 93 2.50 0.22 8.62
C ILE A 93 2.15 0.19 7.12
N GLY A 94 3.15 0.09 6.25
CA GLY A 94 2.96 -0.04 4.81
C GLY A 94 2.20 -1.31 4.44
N TYR A 95 2.55 -2.46 5.03
CA TYR A 95 1.81 -3.71 4.81
C TYR A 95 0.38 -3.64 5.30
N VAL A 96 0.12 -3.04 6.47
CA VAL A 96 -1.24 -2.89 6.98
C VAL A 96 -2.09 -2.04 6.03
N GLY A 97 -1.54 -0.96 5.48
CA GLY A 97 -2.22 -0.13 4.48
C GLY A 97 -2.56 -0.92 3.20
N VAL A 98 -1.57 -1.62 2.63
CA VAL A 98 -1.75 -2.39 1.39
C VAL A 98 -2.70 -3.57 1.58
N ILE A 99 -2.55 -4.34 2.67
CA ILE A 99 -3.43 -5.47 2.99
C ILE A 99 -4.84 -4.97 3.28
N GLY A 100 -4.99 -3.87 4.02
CA GLY A 100 -6.28 -3.24 4.29
C GLY A 100 -6.98 -2.81 3.00
N SER A 101 -6.26 -2.16 2.09
CA SER A 101 -6.78 -1.80 0.76
C SER A 101 -7.16 -3.04 -0.07
N ALA A 102 -6.34 -4.10 -0.06
CA ALA A 102 -6.66 -5.35 -0.77
C ALA A 102 -7.92 -6.05 -0.23
N ILE A 103 -8.08 -6.09 1.09
CA ILE A 103 -9.30 -6.61 1.73
C ILE A 103 -10.52 -5.78 1.33
N LEU A 104 -10.41 -4.45 1.28
CA LEU A 104 -11.51 -3.59 0.84
C LEU A 104 -11.86 -3.77 -0.63
N VAL A 105 -10.88 -3.98 -1.52
CA VAL A 105 -11.16 -4.34 -2.92
C VAL A 105 -12.00 -5.62 -2.95
N LEU A 106 -11.52 -6.68 -2.29
CA LEU A 106 -12.19 -7.98 -2.27
C LEU A 106 -13.61 -7.87 -1.70
N ALA A 107 -13.77 -7.20 -0.56
CA ALA A 107 -15.08 -6.97 0.05
C ALA A 107 -16.03 -6.22 -0.89
N SER A 108 -15.51 -5.23 -1.64
CA SER A 108 -16.30 -4.45 -2.59
C SER A 108 -16.70 -5.27 -3.82
N ILE A 109 -15.80 -6.10 -4.35
CA ILE A 109 -16.11 -7.05 -5.44
C ILE A 109 -17.18 -8.05 -4.99
N ILE A 110 -17.05 -8.61 -3.79
CA ILE A 110 -18.05 -9.55 -3.23
C ILE A 110 -19.40 -8.85 -3.07
N TRP A 111 -19.42 -7.67 -2.47
CA TRP A 111 -20.64 -6.87 -2.31
C TRP A 111 -21.32 -6.60 -3.65
N MET A 112 -20.57 -6.16 -4.66
CA MET A 112 -21.13 -5.87 -6.00
C MET A 112 -21.69 -7.13 -6.66
N ASN A 113 -21.02 -8.27 -6.53
CA ASN A 113 -21.52 -9.54 -7.06
C ASN A 113 -22.81 -10.00 -6.36
N ILE A 114 -22.90 -9.87 -5.03
CA ILE A 114 -24.13 -10.20 -4.28
C ILE A 114 -25.28 -9.30 -4.72
N ARG A 115 -25.04 -7.98 -4.78
CA ARG A 115 -26.07 -7.01 -5.17
C ARG A 115 -26.57 -7.23 -6.60
N GLN A 116 -25.67 -7.55 -7.54
CA GLN A 116 -26.07 -7.91 -8.90
C GLN A 116 -26.86 -9.24 -8.93
N GLY A 117 -26.48 -10.22 -8.11
CA GLY A 117 -27.22 -11.46 -7.92
C GLY A 117 -28.63 -11.23 -7.39
N ASP A 118 -28.78 -10.42 -6.33
CA ASP A 118 -30.08 -10.07 -5.74
C ASP A 118 -30.98 -9.36 -6.77
N ASN A 119 -30.42 -8.45 -7.58
CA ASN A 119 -31.15 -7.76 -8.65
C ASN A 119 -31.66 -8.73 -9.74
N ARG A 120 -30.87 -9.77 -10.08
CA ARG A 120 -31.30 -10.82 -11.02
C ARG A 120 -32.46 -11.63 -10.45
N VAL A 121 -32.38 -12.03 -9.18
CA VAL A 121 -33.44 -12.80 -8.49
C VAL A 121 -34.72 -11.98 -8.36
N ALA A 122 -34.61 -10.67 -8.15
CA ALA A 122 -35.74 -9.75 -8.09
C ALA A 122 -36.36 -9.42 -9.47
N GLY A 123 -35.83 -9.95 -10.57
CA GLY A 123 -36.33 -9.69 -11.93
C GLY A 123 -36.03 -8.28 -12.46
N ILE A 124 -35.12 -7.54 -11.82
CA ILE A 124 -34.76 -6.15 -12.16
C ILE A 124 -33.81 -6.10 -13.38
N GLY A 125 -33.26 -7.25 -13.78
CA GLY A 125 -32.29 -7.39 -14.88
C GLY A 125 -30.88 -6.96 -14.46
N ASP A 126 -29.87 -7.36 -15.24
CA ASP A 126 -28.49 -6.90 -15.04
C ASP A 126 -28.39 -5.43 -15.48
N GLN A 127 -28.75 -4.51 -14.59
CA GLN A 127 -28.41 -3.11 -14.75
C GLN A 127 -26.99 -2.89 -14.22
N PRO A 128 -26.04 -2.52 -15.09
CA PRO A 128 -24.70 -2.21 -14.62
C PRO A 128 -24.76 -1.02 -13.66
N ASP A 129 -24.06 -1.13 -12.54
CA ASP A 129 -24.01 -0.07 -11.53
C ASP A 129 -23.52 1.24 -12.14
N HIS A 130 -24.08 2.35 -11.66
CA HIS A 130 -23.67 3.68 -12.12
C HIS A 130 -22.18 3.94 -11.82
N TRP A 131 -21.51 4.66 -12.72
CA TRP A 131 -20.08 4.95 -12.66
C TRP A 131 -19.61 5.54 -11.31
N TRP A 132 -20.47 6.32 -10.64
CA TRP A 132 -20.16 6.94 -9.36
C TRP A 132 -19.99 5.91 -8.23
N VAL A 133 -20.63 4.74 -8.31
CA VAL A 133 -20.46 3.65 -7.33
C VAL A 133 -19.02 3.15 -7.37
N TYR A 134 -18.50 2.88 -8.56
CA TYR A 134 -17.11 2.46 -8.77
C TYR A 134 -16.11 3.54 -8.35
N ALA A 135 -16.44 4.82 -8.56
CA ALA A 135 -15.62 5.94 -8.09
C ALA A 135 -15.57 5.99 -6.55
N ILE A 136 -16.70 5.85 -5.86
CA ILE A 136 -16.75 5.81 -4.39
C ILE A 136 -15.98 4.60 -3.87
N VAL A 137 -16.19 3.42 -4.44
CA VAL A 137 -15.45 2.21 -4.06
C VAL A 137 -13.95 2.44 -4.24
N GLY A 138 -13.52 2.94 -5.41
CA GLY A 138 -12.11 3.26 -5.66
C GLY A 138 -11.51 4.22 -4.63
N ILE A 139 -12.26 5.26 -4.25
CA ILE A 139 -11.85 6.18 -3.18
C ILE A 139 -11.71 5.42 -1.86
N VAL A 140 -12.76 4.73 -1.40
CA VAL A 140 -12.79 4.02 -0.12
C VAL A 140 -11.66 2.98 -0.02
N THR A 141 -11.42 2.23 -1.09
CA THR A 141 -10.33 1.25 -1.15
C THR A 141 -8.94 1.90 -1.04
N SER A 142 -8.76 3.09 -1.63
CA SER A 142 -7.46 3.77 -1.59
C SER A 142 -7.12 4.34 -0.21
N LEU A 143 -8.13 4.62 0.63
CA LEU A 143 -7.97 5.34 1.90
C LEU A 143 -6.97 4.69 2.88
N PRO A 144 -6.98 3.37 3.17
CA PRO A 144 -6.05 2.78 4.12
C PRO A 144 -4.59 2.93 3.70
N SER A 145 -4.30 2.72 2.41
CA SER A 145 -2.95 2.87 1.86
C SER A 145 -2.51 4.33 1.80
N LEU A 146 -3.41 5.27 1.46
CA LEU A 146 -3.13 6.70 1.51
C LEU A 146 -2.87 7.18 2.94
N ALA A 147 -3.68 6.74 3.90
CA ALA A 147 -3.51 7.05 5.31
C ALA A 147 -2.20 6.47 5.86
N ALA A 148 -1.89 5.21 5.55
CA ALA A 148 -0.61 4.59 5.92
C ALA A 148 0.58 5.34 5.31
N GLY A 149 0.52 5.68 4.02
CA GLY A 149 1.55 6.47 3.35
C GLY A 149 1.74 7.86 3.97
N HIS A 150 0.64 8.53 4.30
CA HIS A 150 0.64 9.82 4.99
C HIS A 150 1.28 9.72 6.40
N VAL A 151 0.92 8.70 7.19
CA VAL A 151 1.50 8.47 8.52
C VAL A 151 3.00 8.20 8.42
N ILE A 152 3.44 7.39 7.46
CA ILE A 152 4.86 7.10 7.24
C ILE A 152 5.62 8.38 6.81
N PHE A 153 4.99 9.23 6.00
CA PHE A 153 5.59 10.48 5.52
C PHE A 153 5.70 11.55 6.62
N TYR A 154 4.66 11.68 7.46
CA TYR A 154 4.54 12.74 8.48
C TYR A 154 4.90 12.33 9.90
N GLY A 155 5.27 11.07 10.16
CA GLY A 155 5.77 10.59 11.44
C GLY A 155 7.07 11.27 11.94
N GLN A 156 7.55 12.33 11.27
CA GLN A 156 8.73 13.14 11.57
C GLN A 156 8.60 14.12 12.76
N ARG A 157 7.49 14.16 13.52
CA ARG A 157 7.25 15.23 14.52
C ARG A 157 7.23 14.84 15.99
N ARG A 158 7.74 13.66 16.37
CA ARG A 158 7.91 13.31 17.79
C ARG A 158 9.29 12.74 18.06
#